data_AF-A0A2M8GXN5-F1
#
_entry.id   AF-A0A2M8GXN5-F1
#
_cell.length_a   1.000
_cell.length_b   1.000
_cell.length_c   1.000
_cell.angle_alpha   90.00
_cell.angle_beta   90.00
_cell.angle_gamma   90.00
#
_symmetry.space_group_name_H-M   'P 1'
#
loop_
_entity.id
_entity.type
_entity.pdbx_description
1 polymer ?
#
loop_
_entity_poly.entity_id
_entity_poly.type
_entity_poly.pdbx_seq_one_letter_code
_entity_poly.pdbx_strand_id
1 'polypeptide(L)'
;MLRQQGHAAILFVLMVPVLFGMFVLGTDGARAMQDRARLDDALEAASLAIAAHNDSNEESTSGNGSSGGSSDTEESIAGSGSDVNKQIAKAYISQYMTDMDSITAINIERKECNSSSGSTCTYSTSSTNPLFFQYTVNAQTKHDTWFGGDLSFGDNFNVASKSVARKYQNETVDVVFVADFSGSMSENWNNTEKYKGLLKVIKDILDVLDEYNSQLSELNQNINTAALVPFSLGVSTYEQAIAECDNDGHSCDMNNYLIFNEDKTAVNYQATVNGLFTNSGSIIKTWRPEYYYVVVPDAITSVSSLYNTVEYFDPDGNTASFQGVIRAAQVLKNNRNNNKKLMIVLSDGGEYGNYTGNKNWKGKIDTSESNSIAENLYGTYKMCEKIRDTLDADDTDDDGISDVDSKIAVIGFNYNVYSNKGLKYCAGEDNVYKAENFDEIRDQILQLIVEEIGHLK
;
A
#
# COMPACT_ATOMS: atom_id res chain seq x y z
N MET A 1 -87.09 20.49 0.83
CA MET A 1 -85.67 20.07 0.77
C MET A 1 -85.50 18.87 1.68
N LEU A 2 -85.44 17.65 1.12
CA LEU A 2 -85.14 16.45 1.89
C LEU A 2 -83.63 16.38 2.09
N ARG A 3 -83.20 16.51 3.35
CA ARG A 3 -81.80 16.50 3.77
C ARG A 3 -81.30 15.06 3.72
N GLN A 4 -80.49 14.72 2.71
CA GLN A 4 -79.82 13.41 2.65
C GLN A 4 -78.84 13.30 3.82
N GLN A 5 -79.22 12.57 4.87
CA GLN A 5 -78.34 12.22 5.98
C GLN A 5 -78.15 10.70 5.97
N GLY A 6 -76.90 10.24 5.86
CA GLY A 6 -76.54 8.82 6.01
C GLY A 6 -75.73 8.19 4.87
N HIS A 7 -75.90 8.64 3.62
CA HIS A 7 -75.18 8.03 2.48
C HIS A 7 -73.67 8.24 2.55
N ALA A 8 -73.23 9.41 3.01
CA ALA A 8 -71.81 9.71 3.21
C ALA A 8 -71.18 8.83 4.32
N ALA A 9 -71.93 8.47 5.36
CA ALA A 9 -71.43 7.63 6.45
C ALA A 9 -71.22 6.18 5.99
N ILE A 10 -72.12 5.64 5.15
CA ILE A 10 -71.99 4.29 4.58
C ILE A 10 -70.78 4.21 3.64
N LEU A 11 -70.59 5.22 2.78
CA LEU A 11 -69.42 5.33 1.91
C LEU A 11 -68.11 5.43 2.72
N PHE A 12 -68.12 6.18 3.81
CA PHE A 12 -66.96 6.31 4.70
C PHE A 12 -66.59 4.98 5.37
N VAL A 13 -67.56 4.25 5.91
CA VAL A 13 -67.34 2.93 6.53
C VAL A 13 -66.79 1.92 5.52
N LEU A 14 -67.20 2.00 4.24
CA LEU A 14 -66.65 1.16 3.18
C LEU A 14 -65.23 1.54 2.76
N MET A 15 -64.88 2.84 2.76
CA MET A 15 -63.54 3.30 2.35
C MET A 15 -62.47 3.18 3.43
N VAL A 16 -62.81 3.31 4.72
CA VAL A 16 -61.82 3.30 5.81
C VAL A 16 -60.96 2.02 5.83
N PRO A 17 -61.52 0.80 5.71
CA PRO A 17 -60.70 -0.42 5.67
C PRO A 17 -59.73 -0.46 4.49
N VAL A 18 -60.15 0.06 3.33
CA VAL A 18 -59.32 0.11 2.12
C VAL A 18 -58.16 1.10 2.30
N LEU A 19 -58.45 2.29 2.82
CA LEU A 19 -57.42 3.30 3.09
C LEU A 19 -56.46 2.85 4.19
N PHE A 20 -56.96 2.18 5.23
CA PHE A 20 -56.13 1.63 6.29
C PHE A 20 -55.24 0.49 5.80
N GLY A 21 -55.76 -0.41 4.95
CA GLY A 21 -54.94 -1.44 4.31
C GLY A 21 -53.82 -0.85 3.46
N MET A 22 -54.11 0.22 2.70
CA MET A 22 -53.10 0.94 1.93
C MET A 22 -52.07 1.63 2.81
N PHE A 23 -52.49 2.18 3.96
CA PHE A 23 -51.60 2.79 4.95
C PHE A 23 -50.66 1.75 5.58
N VAL A 24 -51.18 0.58 5.96
CA VAL A 24 -50.40 -0.53 6.54
C VAL A 24 -49.32 -0.99 5.56
N LEU A 25 -49.72 -1.34 4.33
CA LEU A 25 -48.79 -1.76 3.27
C LEU A 25 -47.78 -0.67 2.94
N GLY A 26 -48.22 0.59 2.89
CA GLY A 26 -47.34 1.73 2.62
C GLY A 26 -46.29 1.93 3.71
N THR A 27 -46.67 1.74 4.97
CA THR A 27 -45.76 1.94 6.11
C THR A 27 -44.75 0.80 6.25
N ASP A 28 -45.22 -0.45 6.27
CA ASP A 28 -44.31 -1.61 6.35
C ASP A 28 -43.46 -1.72 5.08
N GLY A 29 -43.99 -1.35 3.91
CA GLY A 29 -43.25 -1.33 2.65
C GLY A 29 -42.15 -0.26 2.63
N ALA A 30 -42.44 0.94 3.15
CA ALA A 30 -41.45 1.99 3.30
C ALA A 30 -40.33 1.57 4.26
N ARG A 31 -40.67 0.90 5.37
CA ARG A 31 -39.69 0.38 6.33
C ARG A 31 -38.82 -0.71 5.71
N ALA A 32 -39.41 -1.68 5.01
CA ALA A 32 -38.64 -2.72 4.33
C ALA A 32 -37.64 -2.15 3.30
N MET A 33 -38.00 -1.06 2.62
CA MET A 33 -37.07 -0.34 1.72
C MET A 33 -35.95 0.38 2.48
N GLN A 34 -36.24 0.97 3.64
CA GLN A 34 -35.23 1.62 4.49
C GLN A 34 -34.25 0.59 5.08
N ASP A 35 -34.75 -0.53 5.59
CA ASP A 35 -33.95 -1.61 6.15
C ASP A 35 -33.05 -2.24 5.07
N ARG A 36 -33.57 -2.36 3.83
CA ARG A 36 -32.75 -2.78 2.69
C ARG A 36 -31.62 -1.80 2.41
N ALA A 37 -31.89 -0.50 2.37
CA ALA A 37 -30.84 0.50 2.12
C ALA A 37 -29.76 0.49 3.21
N ARG A 38 -30.15 0.34 4.48
CA ARG A 38 -29.19 0.18 5.59
C ARG A 38 -28.36 -1.09 5.47
N LEU A 39 -28.98 -2.19 5.04
CA LEU A 39 -28.26 -3.43 4.79
C LEU A 39 -27.30 -3.30 3.60
N ASP A 40 -27.68 -2.58 2.54
CA ASP A 40 -26.81 -2.28 1.40
C ASP A 40 -25.54 -1.53 1.88
N ASP A 41 -25.70 -0.46 2.67
CA ASP A 41 -24.58 0.30 3.25
C ASP A 41 -23.69 -0.58 4.16
N ALA A 42 -24.32 -1.42 4.99
CA ALA A 42 -23.62 -2.33 5.89
C ALA A 42 -22.76 -3.34 5.12
N LEU A 43 -23.31 -3.90 4.05
CA LEU A 43 -22.62 -4.88 3.22
C LEU A 43 -21.53 -4.24 2.37
N GLU A 44 -21.69 -2.99 1.96
CA GLU A 44 -20.63 -2.23 1.30
C GLU A 44 -19.39 -2.10 2.20
N ALA A 45 -19.57 -1.62 3.43
CA ALA A 45 -18.50 -1.54 4.41
C ALA A 45 -17.91 -2.92 4.75
N ALA A 46 -18.76 -3.94 4.94
CA ALA A 46 -18.33 -5.30 5.22
C ALA A 46 -17.50 -5.91 4.07
N SER A 47 -17.94 -5.75 2.82
CA SER A 47 -17.25 -6.32 1.66
C SER A 47 -15.87 -5.71 1.45
N LEU A 48 -15.72 -4.39 1.70
CA LEU A 48 -14.43 -3.70 1.69
C LEU A 48 -13.50 -4.21 2.79
N ALA A 49 -14.02 -4.34 4.03
CA ALA A 49 -13.23 -4.85 5.14
C ALA A 49 -12.77 -6.30 4.93
N ILE A 50 -13.64 -7.15 4.39
CA ILE A 50 -13.30 -8.53 4.03
C ILE A 50 -12.26 -8.56 2.90
N ALA A 51 -12.41 -7.72 1.86
CA ALA A 51 -11.44 -7.62 0.78
C ALA A 51 -10.07 -7.10 1.27
N ALA A 52 -10.06 -6.19 2.24
CA ALA A 52 -8.85 -5.71 2.89
C ALA A 52 -8.15 -6.81 3.68
N HIS A 53 -8.92 -7.57 4.48
CA HIS A 53 -8.40 -8.67 5.29
C HIS A 53 -7.79 -9.79 4.44
N ASN A 54 -8.38 -10.07 3.28
CA ASN A 54 -7.85 -10.97 2.26
C ASN A 54 -7.52 -12.41 2.73
N ASP A 55 -8.32 -12.95 3.65
CA ASP A 55 -8.17 -14.32 4.14
C ASP A 55 -8.70 -15.36 3.12
N SER A 56 -8.16 -16.57 3.16
CA SER A 56 -8.68 -17.67 2.34
C SER A 56 -10.11 -17.96 2.78
N ASN A 57 -11.04 -18.00 1.83
CA ASN A 57 -12.46 -18.22 2.14
C ASN A 57 -12.77 -19.72 2.34
N GLU A 58 -11.80 -20.46 2.88
CA GLU A 58 -11.95 -21.88 3.19
C GLU A 58 -12.80 -22.02 4.46
N GLU A 59 -13.83 -22.86 4.39
CA GLU A 59 -14.56 -23.23 5.59
C GLU A 59 -13.60 -24.01 6.49
N SER A 60 -13.45 -23.56 7.74
CA SER A 60 -12.64 -24.26 8.74
C SER A 60 -13.17 -25.68 8.89
N THR A 61 -12.52 -26.64 8.24
CA THR A 61 -12.75 -28.05 8.49
C THR A 61 -12.40 -28.29 9.94
N SER A 62 -13.41 -28.62 10.74
CA SER A 62 -13.24 -28.85 12.17
C SER A 62 -12.09 -29.84 12.42
N GLY A 63 -11.05 -29.38 13.12
CA GLY A 63 -10.13 -30.26 13.84
C GLY A 63 -8.64 -30.10 13.54
N ASN A 64 -8.00 -29.05 14.08
CA ASN A 64 -7.04 -29.22 15.19
C ASN A 64 -6.60 -27.84 15.70
N GLY A 65 -6.67 -27.65 17.02
CA GLY A 65 -6.53 -26.36 17.66
C GLY A 65 -5.13 -25.73 17.60
N SER A 66 -5.13 -24.40 17.52
CA SER A 66 -4.19 -23.47 18.14
C SER A 66 -4.86 -22.08 18.08
N SER A 67 -5.80 -21.80 18.98
CA SER A 67 -5.59 -21.08 20.25
C SER A 67 -4.94 -19.71 20.09
N GLY A 68 -5.78 -18.68 19.96
CA GLY A 68 -5.36 -17.29 20.05
C GLY A 68 -6.51 -16.29 19.88
N GLY A 69 -7.51 -16.26 20.78
CA GLY A 69 -8.43 -15.11 20.90
C GLY A 69 -9.88 -15.46 21.24
N SER A 70 -10.32 -15.01 22.42
CA SER A 70 -11.69 -14.98 23.00
C SER A 70 -12.60 -16.21 22.85
N SER A 71 -12.70 -16.93 23.97
CA SER A 71 -13.80 -17.83 24.32
C SER A 71 -15.09 -17.05 24.57
N ASP A 72 -15.83 -16.73 23.52
CA ASP A 72 -17.27 -16.61 23.61
C ASP A 72 -17.84 -17.68 22.68
N THR A 73 -18.74 -18.51 23.19
CA THR A 73 -19.48 -19.51 22.40
C THR A 73 -20.29 -18.79 21.34
N GLU A 74 -19.67 -18.50 20.20
CA GLU A 74 -20.30 -17.82 19.10
C GLU A 74 -21.29 -18.75 18.42
N GLU A 75 -22.54 -18.33 18.41
CA GLU A 75 -23.60 -18.93 17.61
C GLU A 75 -23.13 -18.98 16.15
N SER A 76 -22.98 -20.19 15.62
CA SER A 76 -22.58 -20.42 14.23
C SER A 76 -23.61 -19.76 13.32
N ILE A 77 -23.22 -18.67 12.66
CA ILE A 77 -24.06 -17.98 11.70
C ILE A 77 -24.20 -18.89 10.47
N ALA A 78 -25.43 -19.15 10.04
CA ALA A 78 -25.68 -19.99 8.87
C ALA A 78 -25.15 -19.33 7.58
N GLY A 79 -24.66 -20.16 6.65
CA GLY A 79 -24.15 -19.75 5.34
C GLY A 79 -22.68 -20.12 5.10
N SER A 80 -22.16 -19.75 3.93
CA SER A 80 -20.84 -20.15 3.45
C SER A 80 -19.74 -19.10 3.70
N GLY A 81 -18.51 -19.57 3.90
CA GLY A 81 -17.30 -18.74 4.04
C GLY A 81 -16.57 -18.96 5.37
N SER A 82 -15.34 -18.43 5.48
CA SER A 82 -14.52 -18.60 6.70
C SER A 82 -15.18 -17.95 7.92
N ASP A 83 -14.94 -18.51 9.12
CA ASP A 83 -15.53 -18.00 10.35
C ASP A 83 -15.08 -16.56 10.65
N VAL A 84 -13.83 -16.23 10.35
CA VAL A 84 -13.26 -14.88 10.48
C VAL A 84 -14.01 -13.90 9.58
N ASN A 85 -14.20 -14.23 8.30
CA ASN A 85 -14.92 -13.36 7.36
C ASN A 85 -16.39 -13.18 7.75
N LYS A 86 -17.04 -14.23 8.27
CA LYS A 86 -18.42 -14.14 8.78
C LYS A 86 -18.51 -13.25 10.02
N GLN A 87 -17.54 -13.30 10.93
CA GLN A 87 -17.49 -12.39 12.09
C GLN A 87 -17.33 -10.94 11.68
N ILE A 88 -16.46 -10.64 10.71
CA ILE A 88 -16.29 -9.28 10.15
C ILE A 88 -17.63 -8.80 9.59
N ALA A 89 -18.28 -9.58 8.73
CA ALA A 89 -19.59 -9.23 8.18
C ALA A 89 -20.65 -9.03 9.27
N LYS A 90 -20.69 -9.91 10.28
CA LYS A 90 -21.61 -9.80 11.42
C LYS A 90 -21.43 -8.48 12.17
N ALA A 91 -20.20 -8.06 12.42
CA ALA A 91 -19.89 -6.83 13.15
C ALA A 91 -20.43 -5.59 12.42
N TYR A 92 -20.20 -5.50 11.10
CA TYR A 92 -20.74 -4.40 10.28
C TYR A 92 -22.26 -4.42 10.19
N ILE A 93 -22.88 -5.58 9.92
CA ILE A 93 -24.35 -5.69 9.87
C ILE A 93 -24.97 -5.28 11.20
N SER A 94 -24.41 -5.75 12.32
CA SER A 94 -24.94 -5.44 13.66
C SER A 94 -24.80 -3.96 14.03
N GLN A 95 -23.82 -3.25 13.45
CA GLN A 95 -23.62 -1.83 13.70
C GLN A 95 -24.60 -0.94 12.90
N TYR A 96 -24.93 -1.34 11.67
CA TYR A 96 -25.78 -0.56 10.76
C TYR A 96 -27.28 -0.92 10.90
N MET A 97 -27.59 -2.17 11.23
CA MET A 97 -28.95 -2.69 11.37
C MET A 97 -29.38 -2.70 12.83
N THR A 98 -29.91 -1.58 13.32
CA THR A 98 -30.36 -1.47 14.72
C THR A 98 -31.71 -2.13 15.01
N ASP A 99 -32.55 -2.28 13.98
CA ASP A 99 -33.95 -2.68 14.11
C ASP A 99 -34.21 -4.10 13.55
N MET A 100 -33.17 -4.94 13.50
CA MET A 100 -33.26 -6.35 13.11
C MET A 100 -33.45 -7.27 14.31
N ASP A 101 -34.16 -8.37 14.10
CA ASP A 101 -34.33 -9.41 15.13
C ASP A 101 -33.13 -10.36 15.14
N SER A 102 -32.68 -10.77 13.95
CA SER A 102 -31.51 -11.63 13.78
C SER A 102 -30.96 -11.59 12.35
N ILE A 103 -29.70 -12.03 12.22
CA ILE A 103 -29.08 -12.33 10.94
C ILE A 103 -29.37 -13.79 10.62
N THR A 104 -30.08 -14.05 9.51
CA THR A 104 -30.51 -15.40 9.15
C THR A 104 -29.47 -16.15 8.34
N ALA A 105 -28.69 -15.45 7.50
CA ALA A 105 -27.61 -16.04 6.73
C ALA A 105 -26.57 -15.00 6.31
N ILE A 106 -25.29 -15.41 6.26
CA ILE A 106 -24.19 -14.68 5.63
C ILE A 106 -23.47 -15.65 4.68
N ASN A 107 -23.42 -15.31 3.38
CA ASN A 107 -22.72 -16.09 2.37
C ASN A 107 -21.65 -15.23 1.70
N ILE A 108 -20.39 -15.62 1.91
CA ILE A 108 -19.22 -14.94 1.37
C ILE A 108 -18.62 -15.82 0.28
N GLU A 109 -18.38 -15.23 -0.89
CA GLU A 109 -17.75 -15.88 -2.03
C GLU A 109 -16.51 -15.07 -2.45
N ARG A 110 -15.33 -15.71 -2.43
CA ARG A 110 -14.07 -15.17 -2.95
C ARG A 110 -13.82 -15.76 -4.34
N LYS A 111 -13.57 -14.92 -5.33
CA LYS A 111 -13.19 -15.32 -6.69
C LYS A 111 -11.81 -14.79 -7.06
N GLU A 112 -11.03 -15.66 -7.67
CA GLU A 112 -9.75 -15.37 -8.29
C GLU A 112 -10.00 -15.11 -9.79
N CYS A 113 -9.67 -13.89 -10.26
CA CYS A 113 -10.07 -13.40 -11.58
C CYS A 113 -8.84 -13.05 -12.45
N ASN A 114 -8.89 -13.42 -13.73
CA ASN A 114 -7.73 -13.33 -14.66
C ASN A 114 -8.00 -12.64 -16.02
N SER A 115 -9.18 -12.06 -16.29
CA SER A 115 -9.50 -11.56 -17.65
C SER A 115 -9.50 -10.04 -17.80
N SER A 116 -8.86 -9.68 -18.92
CA SER A 116 -8.54 -8.40 -19.56
C SER A 116 -9.70 -7.72 -20.29
N SER A 117 -10.96 -7.88 -19.87
CA SER A 117 -12.09 -7.23 -20.55
C SER A 117 -13.24 -6.90 -19.59
N GLY A 118 -13.38 -5.61 -19.25
CA GLY A 118 -14.60 -4.96 -18.74
C GLY A 118 -15.47 -5.72 -17.74
N SER A 119 -15.47 -5.27 -16.47
CA SER A 119 -16.48 -5.59 -15.42
C SER A 119 -16.76 -7.06 -15.07
N THR A 120 -16.28 -8.06 -15.83
CA THR A 120 -16.74 -9.44 -15.75
C THR A 120 -15.59 -10.39 -15.37
N CYS A 121 -15.66 -10.97 -14.18
CA CYS A 121 -14.67 -11.96 -13.71
C CYS A 121 -14.86 -13.30 -14.46
N THR A 122 -13.88 -13.70 -15.29
CA THR A 122 -13.80 -15.07 -15.81
C THR A 122 -12.94 -15.92 -14.88
N TYR A 123 -13.58 -16.93 -14.31
CA TYR A 123 -13.02 -17.86 -13.33
C TYR A 123 -12.01 -18.82 -13.97
N SER A 124 -10.86 -19.01 -13.34
CA SER A 124 -9.96 -20.14 -13.60
C SER A 124 -9.60 -20.77 -12.26
N THR A 125 -9.98 -22.03 -12.04
CA THR A 125 -9.65 -22.84 -10.85
C THR A 125 -8.17 -23.16 -10.70
N SER A 126 -7.33 -22.66 -11.60
CA SER A 126 -5.97 -23.15 -11.81
C SER A 126 -4.96 -22.02 -12.05
N SER A 127 -5.34 -20.75 -11.87
CA SER A 127 -4.36 -19.66 -11.99
C SER A 127 -3.56 -19.57 -10.69
N THR A 128 -2.28 -19.87 -10.77
CA THR A 128 -1.33 -19.64 -9.69
C THR A 128 -1.20 -18.17 -9.30
N ASN A 129 -1.62 -17.22 -10.16
CA ASN A 129 -1.43 -15.78 -9.96
C ASN A 129 -2.64 -14.94 -10.47
N PRO A 130 -3.65 -14.62 -9.63
CA PRO A 130 -4.82 -13.84 -10.03
C PRO A 130 -4.60 -12.31 -10.06
N LEU A 131 -5.08 -11.63 -11.12
CA LEU A 131 -4.96 -10.16 -11.33
C LEU A 131 -5.75 -9.32 -10.31
N PHE A 132 -6.88 -9.83 -9.83
CA PHE A 132 -7.63 -9.23 -8.72
C PHE A 132 -8.48 -10.29 -8.02
N PHE A 133 -8.77 -10.04 -6.75
CA PHE A 133 -9.72 -10.84 -5.98
C PHE A 133 -11.06 -10.12 -5.93
N GLN A 134 -12.15 -10.85 -6.15
CA GLN A 134 -13.50 -10.33 -5.97
C GLN A 134 -14.15 -11.01 -4.77
N TYR A 135 -14.57 -10.22 -3.78
CA TYR A 135 -15.34 -10.68 -2.63
C TYR A 135 -16.79 -10.28 -2.83
N THR A 136 -17.69 -11.26 -2.77
CA THR A 136 -19.13 -11.05 -2.79
C THR A 136 -19.69 -11.43 -1.43
N VAL A 137 -20.29 -10.46 -0.74
CA VAL A 137 -20.94 -10.67 0.55
C VAL A 137 -22.44 -10.57 0.36
N ASN A 138 -23.15 -11.66 0.67
CA ASN A 138 -24.61 -11.68 0.69
C ASN A 138 -25.06 -11.89 2.12
N ALA A 139 -26.01 -11.09 2.59
CA ALA A 139 -26.61 -11.31 3.90
C ALA A 139 -28.12 -11.18 3.85
N GLN A 140 -28.75 -11.85 4.81
CA GLN A 140 -30.18 -11.77 5.04
C GLN A 140 -30.45 -11.53 6.52
N THR A 141 -31.34 -10.58 6.81
CA THR A 141 -31.81 -10.22 8.16
C THR A 141 -33.31 -10.44 8.26
N LYS A 142 -33.78 -10.76 9.47
CA LYS A 142 -35.20 -10.90 9.79
C LYS A 142 -35.69 -9.71 10.60
N HIS A 143 -36.90 -9.25 10.28
CA HIS A 143 -37.57 -8.13 10.93
C HIS A 143 -39.04 -8.43 11.19
N ASP A 144 -39.55 -7.99 12.33
CA ASP A 144 -40.98 -7.99 12.65
C ASP A 144 -41.73 -6.84 11.95
N THR A 145 -42.93 -7.14 11.44
CA THR A 145 -43.84 -6.11 10.88
C THR A 145 -44.47 -5.29 12.00
N TRP A 146 -44.78 -4.01 11.74
CA TRP A 146 -45.51 -3.20 12.72
C TRP A 146 -46.99 -3.53 12.75
N PHE A 147 -47.54 -3.94 11.61
CA PHE A 147 -48.95 -4.27 11.45
C PHE A 147 -49.10 -5.71 10.96
N GLY A 148 -48.90 -6.68 11.87
CA GLY A 148 -49.04 -8.10 11.56
C GLY A 148 -50.42 -8.49 11.02
N GLY A 149 -50.46 -9.59 10.25
CA GLY A 149 -51.67 -10.18 9.67
C GLY A 149 -51.80 -10.07 8.15
N ASP A 150 -52.94 -10.56 7.62
CA ASP A 150 -53.18 -10.80 6.19
C ASP A 150 -53.17 -9.54 5.28
N LEU A 151 -53.28 -8.35 5.88
CA LEU A 151 -53.25 -7.08 5.15
C LEU A 151 -51.84 -6.49 5.02
N SER A 152 -50.82 -7.11 5.64
CA SER A 152 -49.40 -6.74 5.54
C SER A 152 -48.57 -7.92 5.00
N PHE A 153 -47.25 -7.86 5.14
CA PHE A 153 -46.28 -8.92 4.79
C PHE A 153 -46.32 -10.13 5.74
N GLY A 154 -47.39 -10.32 6.53
CA GLY A 154 -47.45 -11.27 7.63
C GLY A 154 -46.87 -10.70 8.92
N ASP A 155 -46.44 -11.57 9.85
CA ASP A 155 -45.89 -11.16 11.15
C ASP A 155 -44.41 -10.74 11.08
N ASN A 156 -43.69 -11.20 10.05
CA ASN A 156 -42.29 -10.88 9.83
C ASN A 156 -41.97 -10.86 8.35
N PHE A 157 -40.88 -10.18 8.01
CA PHE A 157 -40.32 -10.11 6.67
C PHE A 157 -38.80 -10.26 6.73
N ASN A 158 -38.22 -10.77 5.65
CA ASN A 158 -36.77 -10.86 5.51
C ASN A 158 -36.28 -9.81 4.52
N VAL A 159 -35.15 -9.19 4.85
CA VAL A 159 -34.43 -8.27 3.98
C VAL A 159 -33.14 -8.95 3.56
N ALA A 160 -32.85 -8.96 2.26
CA ALA A 160 -31.63 -9.53 1.72
C ALA A 160 -30.93 -8.50 0.83
N SER A 161 -29.61 -8.46 0.93
CA SER A 161 -28.75 -7.60 0.13
C SER A 161 -27.46 -8.34 -0.25
N LYS A 162 -26.76 -7.75 -1.21
CA LYS A 162 -25.50 -8.21 -1.76
C LYS A 162 -24.62 -7.01 -2.02
N SER A 163 -23.35 -7.11 -1.62
CA SER A 163 -22.30 -6.16 -2.03
C SER A 163 -21.09 -6.90 -2.60
N VAL A 164 -20.33 -6.19 -3.44
CA VAL A 164 -19.16 -6.71 -4.13
C VAL A 164 -18.00 -5.72 -3.99
N ALA A 165 -16.89 -6.20 -3.44
CA ALA A 165 -15.63 -5.47 -3.39
C ALA A 165 -14.57 -6.20 -4.22
N ARG A 166 -13.66 -5.44 -4.82
CA ARG A 166 -12.49 -5.96 -5.52
C ARG A 166 -11.22 -5.44 -4.88
N LYS A 167 -10.26 -6.34 -4.69
CA LYS A 167 -8.88 -5.99 -4.41
C LYS A 167 -8.10 -6.14 -5.70
N TYR A 168 -7.76 -5.01 -6.32
CA TYR A 168 -7.02 -4.96 -7.57
C TYR A 168 -5.53 -5.13 -7.27
N GLN A 169 -4.83 -5.91 -8.11
CA GLN A 169 -3.36 -5.96 -8.08
C GLN A 169 -2.73 -5.14 -9.22
N ASN A 170 -3.52 -4.34 -9.96
CA ASN A 170 -3.20 -3.99 -11.34
C ASN A 170 -3.19 -2.49 -11.67
N GLU A 171 -2.55 -1.69 -10.85
CA GLU A 171 -1.87 -0.52 -11.41
C GLU A 171 -0.39 -0.86 -11.49
N THR A 172 0.15 -0.70 -12.70
CA THR A 172 1.58 -0.87 -12.91
C THR A 172 2.32 0.14 -12.06
N VAL A 173 3.36 -0.32 -11.36
CA VAL A 173 4.07 0.49 -10.39
C VAL A 173 5.50 0.75 -10.84
N ASP A 174 5.96 1.98 -10.61
CA ASP A 174 7.37 2.35 -10.63
C ASP A 174 7.93 2.21 -9.22
N VAL A 175 8.64 1.11 -8.95
CA VAL A 175 9.24 0.82 -7.63
C VAL A 175 10.71 1.25 -7.61
N VAL A 176 11.12 2.01 -6.60
CA VAL A 176 12.53 2.27 -6.34
C VAL A 176 12.90 1.82 -4.94
N PHE A 177 13.77 0.81 -4.88
CA PHE A 177 14.38 0.32 -3.66
C PHE A 177 15.54 1.22 -3.27
N VAL A 178 15.41 1.92 -2.15
CA VAL A 178 16.46 2.74 -1.55
C VAL A 178 17.10 1.93 -0.44
N ALA A 179 18.17 1.21 -0.76
CA ALA A 179 18.72 0.18 0.10
C ALA A 179 19.98 0.64 0.83
N ASP A 180 20.02 0.41 2.14
CA ASP A 180 21.18 0.66 2.98
C ASP A 180 22.28 -0.34 2.66
N PHE A 181 23.46 0.19 2.43
CA PHE A 181 24.66 -0.59 2.26
C PHE A 181 25.87 0.07 2.95
N SER A 182 25.61 0.73 4.06
CA SER A 182 26.64 1.16 4.99
C SER A 182 27.33 -0.04 5.65
N GLY A 183 28.50 0.18 6.27
CA GLY A 183 29.34 -0.90 6.81
C GLY A 183 28.65 -1.85 7.81
N SER A 184 27.62 -1.39 8.54
CA SER A 184 26.81 -2.24 9.44
C SER A 184 26.09 -3.38 8.70
N MET A 185 25.88 -3.22 7.39
CA MET A 185 25.25 -4.22 6.53
C MET A 185 26.14 -5.44 6.25
N SER A 186 27.44 -5.36 6.57
CA SER A 186 28.36 -6.52 6.55
C SER A 186 28.14 -7.49 7.72
N GLU A 187 27.41 -7.06 8.75
CA GLU A 187 27.14 -7.91 9.91
C GLU A 187 26.05 -8.94 9.62
N ASN A 188 26.03 -10.00 10.43
CA ASN A 188 25.02 -11.04 10.34
C ASN A 188 23.71 -10.63 11.02
N TRP A 189 22.59 -10.92 10.36
CA TRP A 189 21.25 -10.92 10.91
C TRP A 189 20.54 -12.20 10.45
N ASN A 190 19.94 -12.96 11.37
CA ASN A 190 19.35 -14.27 11.07
C ASN A 190 20.34 -15.23 10.35
N ASN A 191 21.59 -15.30 10.82
CA ASN A 191 22.68 -16.14 10.29
C ASN A 191 23.10 -15.84 8.84
N THR A 192 22.71 -14.69 8.28
CA THR A 192 23.09 -14.24 6.94
C THR A 192 23.61 -12.81 7.04
N GLU A 193 24.63 -12.44 6.26
CA GLU A 193 25.03 -11.04 6.15
C GLU A 193 23.85 -10.20 5.65
N LYS A 194 23.54 -9.11 6.33
CA LYS A 194 22.32 -8.32 6.10
C LYS A 194 22.15 -7.94 4.63
N TYR A 195 23.21 -7.45 4.00
CA TYR A 195 23.17 -7.07 2.58
C TYR A 195 22.85 -8.23 1.64
N LYS A 196 23.39 -9.44 1.89
CA LYS A 196 23.10 -10.63 1.08
C LYS A 196 21.64 -11.06 1.20
N GLY A 197 21.11 -11.04 2.42
CA GLY A 197 19.70 -11.35 2.65
C GLY A 197 18.77 -10.32 2.01
N LEU A 198 19.10 -9.02 2.11
CA LEU A 198 18.35 -7.94 1.48
C LEU A 198 18.34 -8.07 -0.05
N LEU A 199 19.48 -8.36 -0.66
CA LEU A 199 19.59 -8.58 -2.10
C LEU A 199 18.78 -9.79 -2.57
N LYS A 200 18.73 -10.85 -1.77
CA LYS A 200 17.87 -12.00 -2.05
C LYS A 200 16.39 -11.59 -2.03
N VAL A 201 15.95 -10.85 -1.01
CA VAL A 201 14.57 -10.36 -0.93
C VAL A 201 14.20 -9.52 -2.15
N ILE A 202 15.06 -8.56 -2.53
CA ILE A 202 14.84 -7.73 -3.71
C ILE A 202 14.75 -8.61 -4.97
N LYS A 203 15.62 -9.61 -5.14
CA LYS A 203 15.54 -10.58 -6.25
C LYS A 203 14.22 -11.34 -6.26
N ASP A 204 13.76 -11.83 -5.12
CA ASP A 204 12.49 -12.57 -5.03
C ASP A 204 11.30 -11.67 -5.43
N ILE A 205 11.29 -10.39 -5.04
CA ILE A 205 10.24 -9.43 -5.43
C ILE A 205 10.30 -9.10 -6.93
N LEU A 206 11.52 -8.94 -7.44
CA LEU A 206 11.76 -8.71 -8.85
C LEU A 206 11.23 -9.88 -9.69
N ASP A 207 11.52 -11.12 -9.32
CA ASP A 207 11.00 -12.31 -10.02
C ASP A 207 9.45 -12.30 -10.07
N VAL A 208 8.80 -11.90 -8.97
CA VAL A 208 7.34 -11.71 -8.91
C VAL A 208 6.87 -10.61 -9.87
N LEU A 209 7.51 -9.44 -9.88
CA LEU A 209 7.17 -8.35 -10.80
C LEU A 209 7.38 -8.73 -12.27
N ASP A 210 8.41 -9.51 -12.59
CA ASP A 210 8.71 -9.98 -13.94
C ASP A 210 7.67 -11.01 -14.43
N GLU A 211 7.22 -11.89 -13.54
CA GLU A 211 6.11 -12.80 -13.82
C GLU A 211 4.82 -12.04 -14.17
N TYR A 212 4.50 -10.99 -13.40
CA TYR A 212 3.36 -10.11 -13.73
C TYR A 212 3.58 -9.37 -15.06
N ASN A 213 4.78 -8.83 -15.29
CA ASN A 213 5.11 -8.11 -16.52
C ASN A 213 4.96 -8.97 -17.77
N SER A 214 5.28 -10.27 -17.68
CA SER A 214 5.09 -11.21 -18.77
C SER A 214 3.62 -11.29 -19.19
N GLN A 215 2.69 -11.27 -18.23
CA GLN A 215 1.25 -11.25 -18.50
C GLN A 215 0.78 -9.91 -19.07
N LEU A 216 1.30 -8.79 -18.58
CA LEU A 216 0.95 -7.44 -19.04
C LEU A 216 1.46 -7.13 -20.45
N SER A 217 2.65 -7.64 -20.79
CA SER A 217 3.26 -7.46 -22.11
C SER A 217 2.44 -8.13 -23.21
N GLU A 218 1.82 -9.29 -22.94
CA GLU A 218 0.89 -9.94 -23.87
C GLU A 218 -0.37 -9.09 -24.15
N LEU A 219 -0.68 -8.15 -23.25
CA LEU A 219 -1.86 -7.29 -23.31
C LEU A 219 -1.56 -5.89 -23.87
N ASN A 220 -0.32 -5.60 -24.31
CA ASN A 220 0.16 -4.26 -24.69
C ASN A 220 -0.13 -3.18 -23.63
N GLN A 221 -0.09 -3.55 -22.35
CA GLN A 221 -0.21 -2.61 -21.24
C GLN A 221 1.16 -2.13 -20.78
N ASN A 222 1.20 -1.04 -20.01
CA ASN A 222 2.40 -0.65 -19.28
C ASN A 222 2.84 -1.81 -18.37
N ILE A 223 4.12 -1.84 -18.04
CA ILE A 223 4.71 -2.89 -17.20
C ILE A 223 5.17 -2.29 -15.88
N ASN A 224 5.26 -3.11 -14.84
CA ASN A 224 5.93 -2.74 -13.60
C ASN A 224 7.40 -2.50 -13.89
N THR A 225 7.94 -1.46 -13.29
CA THR A 225 9.33 -1.10 -13.49
C THR A 225 10.01 -0.97 -12.13
N ALA A 226 11.27 -1.41 -12.02
CA ALA A 226 11.99 -1.40 -10.74
C ALA A 226 13.43 -0.88 -10.86
N ALA A 227 13.86 -0.08 -9.89
CA ALA A 227 15.27 0.32 -9.76
C ALA A 227 15.78 0.11 -8.33
N LEU A 228 17.10 -0.07 -8.21
CA LEU A 228 17.81 -0.14 -6.94
C LEU A 228 18.75 1.06 -6.82
N VAL A 229 18.57 1.84 -5.76
CA VAL A 229 19.43 2.95 -5.36
C VAL A 229 20.08 2.57 -4.04
N PRO A 230 21.31 2.03 -4.06
CA PRO A 230 22.04 1.79 -2.84
C PRO A 230 22.57 3.10 -2.28
N PHE A 231 22.61 3.21 -0.96
CA PHE A 231 23.21 4.34 -0.28
C PHE A 231 24.18 3.90 0.81
N SER A 232 25.24 4.70 0.98
CA SER A 232 26.06 4.74 2.17
C SER A 232 26.30 6.20 2.54
N LEU A 233 27.53 6.73 2.43
CA LEU A 233 27.84 8.16 2.56
C LEU A 233 27.52 8.99 1.31
N GLY A 234 27.41 8.34 0.16
CA GLY A 234 27.10 8.95 -1.12
C GLY A 234 26.47 7.93 -2.05
N VAL A 235 26.19 8.35 -3.27
CA VAL A 235 25.68 7.48 -4.32
C VAL A 235 26.59 7.61 -5.54
N SER A 236 27.08 6.49 -6.07
CA SER A 236 27.90 6.46 -7.29
C SER A 236 27.00 6.31 -8.52
N THR A 237 27.25 7.05 -9.60
CA THR A 237 26.61 6.81 -10.91
C THR A 237 27.46 5.91 -11.80
N TYR A 238 26.87 5.37 -12.87
CA TYR A 238 27.57 4.54 -13.88
C TYR A 238 28.83 5.20 -14.45
N GLU A 239 28.70 6.47 -14.83
CA GLU A 239 29.78 7.22 -15.48
C GLU A 239 30.96 7.44 -14.51
N GLN A 240 30.67 7.69 -13.23
CA GLN A 240 31.68 7.88 -12.18
C GLN A 240 32.33 6.57 -11.75
N ALA A 241 31.54 5.51 -11.69
CA ALA A 241 31.98 4.15 -11.41
C ALA A 241 33.09 3.67 -12.37
N ILE A 242 33.00 4.06 -13.64
CA ILE A 242 33.92 3.60 -14.68
C ILE A 242 35.07 4.58 -14.93
N ALA A 243 34.92 5.86 -14.58
CA ALA A 243 35.82 6.92 -15.06
C ALA A 243 36.75 7.58 -14.01
N GLU A 244 36.48 7.50 -12.70
CA GLU A 244 37.09 8.46 -11.75
C GLU A 244 37.67 7.85 -10.47
N CYS A 245 38.30 6.68 -10.60
CA CYS A 245 39.18 6.16 -9.56
C CYS A 245 40.63 6.50 -9.92
N ASP A 246 41.42 6.98 -8.94
CA ASP A 246 42.84 7.25 -9.18
C ASP A 246 43.53 5.97 -9.69
N ASN A 247 44.57 6.11 -10.52
CA ASN A 247 45.26 4.99 -11.19
C ASN A 247 45.81 3.93 -10.23
N ASP A 248 45.96 4.28 -8.95
CA ASP A 248 46.40 3.40 -7.86
C ASP A 248 45.25 2.64 -7.16
N GLY A 249 43.99 2.80 -7.60
CA GLY A 249 42.84 2.11 -7.00
C GLY A 249 42.63 2.48 -5.54
N HIS A 250 42.83 3.75 -5.18
CA HIS A 250 42.82 4.18 -3.77
C HIS A 250 41.74 5.19 -3.42
N SER A 251 41.19 5.93 -4.40
CA SER A 251 40.04 6.80 -4.15
C SER A 251 39.13 6.96 -5.37
N CYS A 252 37.82 6.88 -5.18
CA CYS A 252 36.84 7.20 -6.22
C CYS A 252 35.94 8.37 -5.84
N ASP A 253 35.39 8.96 -6.88
CA ASP A 253 34.44 10.05 -6.85
C ASP A 253 33.00 9.48 -6.71
N MET A 254 32.26 9.96 -5.70
CA MET A 254 30.84 9.65 -5.48
C MET A 254 30.03 10.94 -5.51
N ASN A 255 28.75 10.88 -5.92
CA ASN A 255 27.87 12.03 -5.81
C ASN A 255 27.46 12.28 -4.37
N ASN A 256 27.48 13.55 -4.02
CA ASN A 256 26.88 14.10 -2.84
C ASN A 256 25.85 15.14 -3.24
N TYR A 257 24.58 14.86 -2.97
CA TYR A 257 23.47 15.74 -3.33
C TYR A 257 23.24 16.90 -2.35
N LEU A 258 24.03 17.01 -1.28
CA LEU A 258 23.96 18.15 -0.36
C LEU A 258 24.58 19.40 -0.99
N ILE A 259 23.87 20.52 -0.86
CA ILE A 259 24.39 21.84 -1.16
C ILE A 259 24.86 22.47 0.15
N PHE A 260 26.07 23.03 0.17
CA PHE A 260 26.63 23.71 1.33
C PHE A 260 26.54 25.23 1.17
N ASN A 261 26.64 25.95 2.29
CA ASN A 261 26.81 27.40 2.27
C ASN A 261 28.10 27.80 1.53
N GLU A 262 28.21 29.06 1.10
CA GLU A 262 29.37 29.58 0.36
C GLU A 262 30.70 29.38 1.12
N ASP A 263 30.65 29.48 2.45
CA ASP A 263 31.80 29.27 3.35
C ASP A 263 32.13 27.79 3.59
N LYS A 264 31.29 26.87 3.08
CA LYS A 264 31.39 25.41 3.18
C LYS A 264 31.48 24.91 4.62
N THR A 265 30.88 25.61 5.57
CA THR A 265 30.92 25.22 7.00
C THR A 265 29.72 24.38 7.41
N ALA A 266 28.58 24.53 6.73
CA ALA A 266 27.33 23.84 7.04
C ALA A 266 26.52 23.54 5.77
N VAL A 267 25.62 22.57 5.88
CA VAL A 267 24.64 22.23 4.85
C VAL A 267 23.64 23.38 4.69
N ASN A 268 23.42 23.79 3.44
CA ASN A 268 22.33 24.68 3.07
C ASN A 268 21.10 23.83 2.75
N TYR A 269 20.30 23.54 3.78
CA TYR A 269 19.13 22.68 3.66
C TYR A 269 18.10 23.20 2.65
N GLN A 270 17.82 24.51 2.66
CA GLN A 270 16.87 25.11 1.73
C GLN A 270 17.34 24.98 0.29
N ALA A 271 18.62 25.27 0.02
CA ALA A 271 19.18 25.13 -1.32
C ALA A 271 19.16 23.66 -1.75
N THR A 272 19.52 22.73 -0.86
CA THR A 272 19.47 21.28 -1.12
C THR A 272 18.07 20.82 -1.53
N VAL A 273 17.05 21.18 -0.76
CA VAL A 273 15.65 20.85 -1.08
C VAL A 273 15.16 21.55 -2.35
N ASN A 274 15.65 22.77 -2.64
CA ASN A 274 15.35 23.48 -3.89
C ASN A 274 16.03 22.84 -5.11
N GLY A 275 17.25 22.33 -4.95
CA GLY A 275 18.05 21.69 -6.00
C GLY A 275 17.77 20.20 -6.19
N LEU A 276 16.89 19.59 -5.37
CA LEU A 276 16.58 18.17 -5.29
C LEU A 276 16.57 17.41 -6.65
N PHE A 277 15.95 17.99 -7.67
CA PHE A 277 15.76 17.37 -8.99
C PHE A 277 16.70 17.87 -10.09
N THR A 278 17.75 18.62 -9.76
CA THR A 278 18.61 19.31 -10.76
C THR A 278 20.04 18.76 -10.87
N ASN A 279 20.33 17.57 -10.31
CA ASN A 279 21.67 16.96 -10.30
C ASN A 279 22.80 17.94 -9.91
N SER A 280 22.53 18.82 -8.96
CA SER A 280 23.42 19.91 -8.54
C SER A 280 24.37 19.54 -7.39
N GLY A 281 24.61 18.23 -7.23
CA GLY A 281 25.48 17.69 -6.18
C GLY A 281 26.96 17.99 -6.39
N SER A 282 27.72 18.02 -5.30
CA SER A 282 29.18 18.03 -5.33
C SER A 282 29.74 16.61 -5.41
N ILE A 283 30.96 16.46 -5.90
CA ILE A 283 31.68 15.17 -5.89
C ILE A 283 32.47 15.03 -4.58
N ILE A 284 32.39 13.85 -3.95
CA ILE A 284 33.19 13.49 -2.77
C ILE A 284 34.18 12.36 -3.09
N LYS A 285 35.39 12.48 -2.56
CA LYS A 285 36.43 11.45 -2.67
C LYS A 285 36.40 10.53 -1.45
N THR A 286 36.20 9.24 -1.66
CA THR A 286 36.31 8.21 -0.61
C THR A 286 37.56 7.36 -0.83
N TRP A 287 38.19 6.88 0.25
CA TRP A 287 39.35 5.98 0.17
C TRP A 287 38.87 4.52 0.09
N ARG A 288 39.35 3.81 -0.94
CA ARG A 288 39.09 2.40 -1.37
C ARG A 288 38.01 2.19 -2.44
N PRO A 289 38.40 1.56 -3.56
CA PRO A 289 37.43 1.06 -4.53
C PRO A 289 37.86 -0.22 -5.25
N GLU A 290 37.27 -1.35 -4.88
CA GLU A 290 37.21 -2.50 -5.80
C GLU A 290 35.79 -3.08 -5.93
N TYR A 291 34.80 -2.66 -5.12
CA TYR A 291 33.51 -3.37 -5.03
C TYR A 291 32.28 -2.45 -4.90
N TYR A 292 32.32 -1.25 -5.49
CA TYR A 292 31.30 -0.21 -5.30
C TYR A 292 30.64 0.24 -6.60
N TYR A 293 30.15 -0.68 -7.43
CA TYR A 293 29.46 -0.29 -8.65
C TYR A 293 28.07 -0.91 -8.73
N VAL A 294 27.12 -0.32 -8.02
CA VAL A 294 25.73 -0.36 -8.50
C VAL A 294 25.55 0.86 -9.38
N VAL A 295 25.34 0.53 -10.65
CA VAL A 295 24.82 1.42 -11.66
C VAL A 295 23.43 1.84 -11.21
N VAL A 296 23.25 3.05 -10.69
CA VAL A 296 21.90 3.62 -10.63
C VAL A 296 21.53 3.89 -12.09
N PRO A 297 20.55 3.17 -12.67
CA PRO A 297 20.23 3.38 -14.06
C PRO A 297 19.69 4.80 -14.24
N ASP A 298 19.97 5.43 -15.38
CA ASP A 298 19.52 6.81 -15.66
C ASP A 298 17.98 6.93 -15.76
N ALA A 299 17.32 5.78 -15.97
CA ALA A 299 15.89 5.55 -15.94
C ALA A 299 15.62 4.18 -15.30
N ILE A 300 14.40 3.93 -14.84
CA ILE A 300 14.04 2.58 -14.43
C ILE A 300 14.15 1.62 -15.63
N THR A 301 14.70 0.43 -15.42
CA THR A 301 14.91 -0.61 -16.44
C THR A 301 14.06 -1.86 -16.17
N SER A 302 14.08 -2.81 -17.11
CA SER A 302 13.45 -4.11 -16.90
C SER A 302 14.13 -4.88 -15.77
N VAL A 303 13.32 -5.59 -15.00
CA VAL A 303 13.71 -6.36 -13.81
C VAL A 303 14.93 -7.26 -14.05
N SER A 304 14.99 -7.94 -15.19
CA SER A 304 16.05 -8.90 -15.53
C SER A 304 17.44 -8.25 -15.66
N SER A 305 17.54 -6.94 -15.90
CA SER A 305 18.81 -6.20 -15.98
C SER A 305 19.42 -5.89 -14.60
N LEU A 306 18.59 -5.82 -13.55
CA LEU A 306 19.04 -5.56 -12.19
C LEU A 306 19.75 -6.77 -11.57
N TYR A 307 19.34 -7.98 -11.96
CA TYR A 307 19.80 -9.26 -11.40
C TYR A 307 21.33 -9.44 -11.48
N ASN A 308 21.93 -9.06 -12.62
CA ASN A 308 23.36 -9.18 -12.89
C ASN A 308 24.18 -8.01 -12.30
N THR A 309 23.51 -6.89 -11.96
CA THR A 309 24.16 -5.69 -11.39
C THR A 309 24.34 -5.82 -9.88
N VAL A 310 23.56 -6.68 -9.24
CA VAL A 310 23.48 -6.88 -7.79
C VAL A 310 24.57 -7.82 -7.22
N GLU A 311 25.30 -8.55 -8.07
CA GLU A 311 26.21 -9.62 -7.64
C GLU A 311 27.56 -9.13 -7.08
N TYR A 312 27.91 -7.85 -7.28
CA TYR A 312 29.23 -7.30 -6.94
C TYR A 312 29.17 -6.16 -5.91
N PHE A 313 28.24 -6.24 -4.96
CA PHE A 313 28.08 -5.23 -3.94
C PHE A 313 28.75 -5.64 -2.62
N ASP A 314 29.62 -4.79 -2.05
CA ASP A 314 30.09 -4.94 -0.67
C ASP A 314 29.80 -3.68 0.18
N PRO A 315 29.21 -3.84 1.38
CA PRO A 315 28.85 -2.71 2.23
C PRO A 315 30.07 -2.08 2.90
N ASP A 316 30.17 -0.75 2.83
CA ASP A 316 31.22 -0.01 3.51
C ASP A 316 30.79 1.43 3.83
N GLY A 317 31.57 2.09 4.68
CA GLY A 317 31.37 3.47 5.04
C GLY A 317 30.21 3.67 6.00
N ASN A 318 29.73 4.91 6.05
CA ASN A 318 28.69 5.31 7.00
C ASN A 318 27.32 5.43 6.34
N THR A 319 26.30 5.85 7.11
CA THR A 319 24.88 5.75 6.73
C THR A 319 24.30 7.14 6.50
N ALA A 320 23.93 7.45 5.25
CA ALA A 320 23.29 8.72 4.86
C ALA A 320 22.10 8.44 3.91
N SER A 321 20.99 7.99 4.51
CA SER A 321 19.72 7.66 3.85
C SER A 321 19.22 8.74 2.87
N PHE A 322 19.41 10.02 3.23
CA PHE A 322 19.00 11.16 2.42
C PHE A 322 19.69 11.22 1.05
N GLN A 323 20.90 10.69 0.90
CA GLN A 323 21.56 10.60 -0.41
C GLN A 323 20.80 9.65 -1.35
N GLY A 324 20.42 8.48 -0.82
CA GLY A 324 19.62 7.49 -1.54
C GLY A 324 18.22 8.03 -1.88
N VAL A 325 17.56 8.67 -0.93
CA VAL A 325 16.22 9.26 -1.13
C VAL A 325 16.23 10.36 -2.20
N ILE A 326 17.23 11.25 -2.21
CA ILE A 326 17.36 12.30 -3.24
C ILE A 326 17.54 11.66 -4.62
N ARG A 327 18.43 10.67 -4.75
CA ARG A 327 18.64 10.00 -6.04
C ARG A 327 17.42 9.21 -6.48
N ALA A 328 16.74 8.52 -5.57
CA ALA A 328 15.52 7.78 -5.87
C ALA A 328 14.41 8.71 -6.39
N ALA A 329 14.26 9.90 -5.81
CA ALA A 329 13.34 10.91 -6.31
C ALA A 329 13.67 11.35 -7.75
N GLN A 330 14.96 11.52 -8.07
CA GLN A 330 15.39 11.85 -9.45
C GLN A 330 15.09 10.71 -10.42
N VAL A 331 15.32 9.45 -10.02
CA VAL A 331 15.02 8.26 -10.82
C VAL A 331 13.50 8.15 -11.08
N LEU A 332 12.68 8.30 -10.05
CA LEU A 332 11.21 8.28 -10.17
C LEU A 332 10.65 9.43 -11.01
N LYS A 333 11.30 10.59 -11.03
CA LYS A 333 10.89 11.74 -11.85
C LYS A 333 11.21 11.54 -13.34
N ASN A 334 12.29 10.82 -13.63
CA ASN A 334 12.71 10.55 -15.01
C ASN A 334 11.93 9.43 -15.68
N ASN A 335 11.21 8.59 -14.90
CA ASN A 335 10.29 7.59 -15.44
C ASN A 335 8.84 8.09 -15.32
N ARG A 336 8.07 8.04 -16.41
CA ARG A 336 6.69 8.57 -16.48
C ARG A 336 5.67 7.54 -16.98
N ASN A 337 6.06 6.27 -17.00
CA ASN A 337 5.25 5.25 -17.65
C ASN A 337 4.06 4.78 -16.79
N ASN A 338 4.08 5.03 -15.48
CA ASN A 338 3.12 4.47 -14.54
C ASN A 338 2.57 5.53 -13.58
N ASN A 339 1.30 5.37 -13.20
CA ASN A 339 0.58 6.29 -12.33
C ASN A 339 0.98 6.10 -10.85
N LYS A 340 1.46 4.91 -10.47
CA LYS A 340 1.96 4.65 -9.12
C LYS A 340 3.46 4.73 -9.04
N LYS A 341 3.95 5.55 -8.11
CA LYS A 341 5.37 5.73 -7.82
C LYS A 341 5.66 5.35 -6.38
N LEU A 342 6.31 4.21 -6.17
CA LEU A 342 6.59 3.68 -4.83
C LEU A 342 8.09 3.72 -4.53
N MET A 343 8.47 4.53 -3.55
CA MET A 343 9.82 4.55 -2.97
C MET A 343 9.84 3.72 -1.69
N ILE A 344 10.70 2.70 -1.62
CA ILE A 344 10.84 1.84 -0.44
C ILE A 344 12.25 1.98 0.12
N VAL A 345 12.37 2.58 1.31
CA VAL A 345 13.63 2.72 2.02
C VAL A 345 13.85 1.50 2.92
N LEU A 346 14.96 0.79 2.71
CA LEU A 346 15.36 -0.41 3.44
C LEU A 346 16.62 -0.09 4.24
N SER A 347 16.58 -0.13 5.57
CA SER A 347 17.74 0.21 6.41
C SER A 347 17.85 -0.63 7.67
N ASP A 348 19.07 -0.86 8.14
CA ASP A 348 19.37 -1.60 9.36
C ASP A 348 19.65 -0.73 10.59
N GLY A 349 19.59 0.59 10.46
CA GLY A 349 19.95 1.50 11.53
C GLY A 349 19.65 2.98 11.28
N GLY A 350 20.19 3.82 12.17
CA GLY A 350 20.16 5.27 12.05
C GLY A 350 21.34 5.82 11.26
N GLU A 351 21.28 7.09 10.90
CA GLU A 351 22.35 7.77 10.17
C GLU A 351 23.64 7.80 11.00
N TYR A 352 24.78 7.50 10.37
CA TYR A 352 26.06 7.34 11.06
C TYR A 352 27.20 8.02 10.29
N GLY A 353 28.22 8.42 11.04
CA GLY A 353 29.60 8.69 10.63
C GLY A 353 29.94 9.96 9.83
N ASN A 354 31.24 10.10 9.51
CA ASN A 354 31.83 11.32 9.01
C ASN A 354 31.64 11.55 7.51
N TYR A 355 30.93 12.63 7.17
CA TYR A 355 31.09 13.28 5.88
C TYR A 355 32.46 13.99 5.88
N THR A 356 33.21 13.89 4.79
CA THR A 356 34.34 14.80 4.48
C THR A 356 34.16 15.30 3.05
N GLY A 357 33.08 16.04 2.81
CA GLY A 357 32.85 16.70 1.55
C GLY A 357 33.91 17.78 1.31
N ASN A 358 34.82 17.51 0.38
CA ASN A 358 35.82 18.44 -0.16
C ASN A 358 37.11 18.60 0.68
N LYS A 359 38.27 18.55 0.00
CA LYS A 359 39.64 18.71 0.57
C LYS A 359 39.85 20.02 1.37
N ASN A 360 38.92 20.97 1.27
CA ASN A 360 38.96 22.28 1.93
C ASN A 360 38.01 22.41 3.12
N TRP A 361 37.18 21.41 3.41
CA TRP A 361 36.32 21.44 4.59
C TRP A 361 37.11 21.00 5.81
N LYS A 362 37.20 21.89 6.80
CA LYS A 362 37.92 21.66 8.07
C LYS A 362 37.04 21.09 9.18
N GLY A 363 35.76 20.85 8.92
CA GLY A 363 34.82 20.26 9.86
C GLY A 363 34.75 18.74 9.65
N LYS A 364 34.81 17.97 10.73
CA LYS A 364 34.31 16.59 10.73
C LYS A 364 32.80 16.66 10.95
N ILE A 365 32.00 16.06 10.07
CA ILE A 365 30.62 15.70 10.45
C ILE A 365 30.75 14.53 11.43
N ASP A 366 30.41 14.68 12.70
CA ASP A 366 30.30 13.52 13.60
C ASP A 366 28.91 12.87 13.41
N THR A 367 28.74 11.66 13.91
CA THR A 367 27.49 10.89 14.03
C THR A 367 26.24 11.69 14.39
N SER A 368 26.35 12.71 15.24
CA SER A 368 25.25 13.61 15.61
C SER A 368 24.80 14.52 14.45
N GLU A 369 25.70 14.86 13.53
CA GLU A 369 25.41 15.75 12.41
C GLU A 369 24.71 15.01 11.26
N SER A 370 25.00 13.74 10.96
CA SER A 370 24.27 12.98 9.93
C SER A 370 22.81 12.73 10.31
N ASN A 371 22.54 12.36 11.57
CA ASN A 371 21.17 12.28 12.10
C ASN A 371 20.49 13.65 12.06
N SER A 372 21.20 14.72 12.47
CA SER A 372 20.66 16.08 12.43
C SER A 372 20.35 16.52 10.99
N ILE A 373 21.14 16.14 9.99
CA ILE A 373 20.90 16.45 8.59
C ILE A 373 19.61 15.78 8.12
N ALA A 374 19.44 14.47 8.38
CA ALA A 374 18.21 13.76 8.05
C ALA A 374 16.98 14.36 8.74
N GLU A 375 17.05 14.61 10.06
CA GLU A 375 15.97 15.25 10.82
C GLU A 375 15.63 16.65 10.28
N ASN A 376 16.63 17.45 9.89
CA ASN A 376 16.40 18.77 9.31
C ASN A 376 15.78 18.68 7.90
N LEU A 377 16.37 17.89 7.00
CA LEU A 377 15.88 17.73 5.63
C LEU A 377 14.46 17.18 5.61
N TYR A 378 14.20 16.08 6.32
CA TYR A 378 12.91 15.40 6.32
C TYR A 378 11.88 16.13 7.19
N GLY A 379 12.25 16.56 8.39
CA GLY A 379 11.33 17.12 9.38
C GLY A 379 11.13 18.63 9.26
N THR A 380 12.21 19.42 9.16
CA THR A 380 12.12 20.89 9.16
C THR A 380 11.89 21.46 7.77
N TYR A 381 12.63 20.97 6.79
CA TYR A 381 12.57 21.44 5.39
C TYR A 381 11.66 20.60 4.51
N LYS A 382 10.98 19.59 5.09
CA LYS A 382 9.89 18.84 4.46
C LYS A 382 10.26 18.23 3.10
N MET A 383 11.49 17.74 2.99
CA MET A 383 12.03 17.24 1.72
C MET A 383 11.17 16.12 1.11
N CYS A 384 10.67 15.18 1.92
CA CYS A 384 9.87 14.06 1.42
C CYS A 384 8.43 14.46 1.06
N GLU A 385 7.87 15.50 1.70
CA GLU A 385 6.62 16.11 1.26
C GLU A 385 6.82 16.75 -0.12
N LYS A 386 7.88 17.54 -0.30
CA LYS A 386 8.22 18.11 -1.61
C LYS A 386 8.48 17.05 -2.69
N ILE A 387 9.10 15.92 -2.33
CA ILE A 387 9.26 14.79 -3.26
C ILE A 387 7.89 14.33 -3.73
N ARG A 388 6.98 14.00 -2.80
CA ARG A 388 5.62 13.55 -3.14
C ARG A 388 4.89 14.58 -3.98
N ASP A 389 4.79 15.82 -3.51
CA ASP A 389 4.13 16.91 -4.23
C ASP A 389 4.66 17.10 -5.66
N THR A 390 5.97 16.90 -5.88
CA THR A 390 6.57 17.04 -7.22
C THR A 390 6.30 15.82 -8.11
N LEU A 391 6.22 14.63 -7.54
CA LEU A 391 5.92 13.40 -8.29
C LEU A 391 4.42 13.31 -8.61
N ASP A 392 3.55 13.72 -7.68
CA ASP A 392 2.08 13.72 -7.82
C ASP A 392 1.61 14.82 -8.78
N ALA A 393 2.28 15.98 -8.77
CA ALA A 393 1.99 17.09 -9.68
C ALA A 393 2.50 16.85 -11.11
N ASP A 394 3.10 15.70 -11.41
CA ASP A 394 3.56 15.33 -12.75
C ASP A 394 2.35 14.87 -13.62
N ASP A 395 1.36 15.75 -13.73
CA ASP A 395 0.14 15.59 -14.53
C ASP A 395 0.48 16.03 -15.97
N THR A 396 0.97 15.08 -16.80
CA THR A 396 1.25 15.39 -18.20
C THR A 396 0.05 15.11 -19.08
N ASP A 397 -0.66 16.20 -19.37
CA ASP A 397 -1.74 16.42 -20.34
C ASP A 397 -1.53 15.85 -21.78
N ASP A 398 -0.45 15.12 -22.08
CA ASP A 398 -0.14 14.57 -23.42
C ASP A 398 -0.34 13.05 -23.54
N ASP A 399 -0.23 12.27 -22.44
CA ASP A 399 -0.22 10.79 -22.50
C ASP A 399 -1.50 10.14 -21.93
N GLY A 400 -2.47 10.93 -21.46
CA GLY A 400 -3.75 10.41 -20.91
C GLY A 400 -3.65 9.77 -19.53
N ILE A 401 -2.51 9.94 -18.84
CA ILE A 401 -2.31 9.61 -17.44
C ILE A 401 -2.89 10.76 -16.60
N SER A 402 -3.89 10.46 -15.78
CA SER A 402 -4.44 11.40 -14.79
C SER A 402 -4.25 10.84 -13.39
N ASP A 403 -3.82 11.69 -12.45
CA ASP A 403 -3.72 11.40 -11.00
C ASP A 403 -2.57 10.42 -10.67
N VAL A 404 -1.33 10.93 -10.64
CA VAL A 404 -0.15 10.18 -10.18
C VAL A 404 -0.16 10.10 -8.65
N ASP A 405 -0.09 8.90 -8.10
CA ASP A 405 0.02 8.65 -6.65
C ASP A 405 1.43 8.21 -6.28
N SER A 406 2.13 9.02 -5.48
CA SER A 406 3.46 8.70 -4.97
C SER A 406 3.48 8.40 -3.47
N LYS A 407 4.10 7.26 -3.14
CA LYS A 407 4.23 6.76 -1.77
C LYS A 407 5.69 6.56 -1.40
N ILE A 408 6.04 6.95 -0.17
CA ILE A 408 7.35 6.68 0.43
C ILE A 408 7.13 5.82 1.67
N ALA A 409 7.68 4.60 1.65
CA ALA A 409 7.63 3.67 2.77
C ALA A 409 9.04 3.41 3.31
N VAL A 410 9.13 3.14 4.61
CA VAL A 410 10.38 2.75 5.29
C VAL A 410 10.17 1.39 5.93
N ILE A 411 11.05 0.44 5.63
CA ILE A 411 11.13 -0.85 6.31
C ILE A 411 12.47 -0.91 7.03
N GLY A 412 12.41 -0.83 8.36
CA GLY A 412 13.59 -0.97 9.22
C GLY A 412 13.73 -2.38 9.76
N PHE A 413 14.95 -2.90 9.79
CA PHE A 413 15.23 -4.26 10.25
C PHE A 413 16.48 -4.30 11.14
N ASN A 414 16.59 -5.25 12.07
CA ASN A 414 17.73 -5.32 13.01
C ASN A 414 17.90 -4.09 13.95
N TYR A 415 16.92 -3.17 14.00
CA TYR A 415 16.84 -2.08 14.98
C TYR A 415 15.39 -1.64 15.24
N ASN A 416 15.21 -0.70 16.18
CA ASN A 416 13.91 -0.07 16.40
C ASN A 416 13.72 1.12 15.43
N VAL A 417 13.10 0.86 14.28
CA VAL A 417 12.79 1.87 13.25
C VAL A 417 12.02 3.08 13.79
N TYR A 418 11.14 2.89 14.78
CA TYR A 418 10.35 3.97 15.37
C TYR A 418 11.18 4.98 16.17
N SER A 419 12.44 4.65 16.47
CA SER A 419 13.40 5.57 17.09
C SER A 419 14.14 6.46 16.08
N ASN A 420 14.14 6.13 14.79
CA ASN A 420 14.71 6.96 13.73
C ASN A 420 13.71 8.07 13.35
N LYS A 421 13.91 9.27 13.90
CA LYS A 421 13.04 10.42 13.64
C LYS A 421 13.10 10.86 12.18
N GLY A 422 14.29 10.83 11.56
CA GLY A 422 14.49 11.27 10.18
C GLY A 422 13.65 10.46 9.20
N LEU A 423 13.84 9.15 9.15
CA LEU A 423 13.09 8.27 8.27
C LEU A 423 11.59 8.27 8.59
N LYS A 424 11.22 8.39 9.88
CA LYS A 424 9.81 8.56 10.27
C LYS A 424 9.19 9.84 9.71
N TYR A 425 9.90 10.97 9.75
CA TYR A 425 9.43 12.21 9.12
C TYR A 425 9.33 12.08 7.60
N CYS A 426 10.22 11.31 6.98
CA CYS A 426 10.21 11.14 5.54
C CYS A 426 9.01 10.32 5.05
N ALA A 427 8.78 9.13 5.60
CA ALA A 427 7.70 8.22 5.18
C ALA A 427 6.32 8.64 5.73
N GLY A 428 6.28 9.26 6.91
CA GLY A 428 5.04 9.43 7.68
C GLY A 428 4.79 8.22 8.58
N GLU A 429 4.13 8.42 9.73
CA GLU A 429 4.04 7.39 10.78
C GLU A 429 3.34 6.11 10.32
N ASP A 430 2.36 6.21 9.41
CA ASP A 430 1.60 5.07 8.88
C ASP A 430 2.37 4.26 7.82
N ASN A 431 3.50 4.77 7.32
CA ASN A 431 4.31 4.13 6.28
C ASN A 431 5.67 3.64 6.80
N VAL A 432 5.78 3.42 8.11
CA VAL A 432 6.97 2.89 8.77
C VAL A 432 6.70 1.49 9.30
N TYR A 433 7.44 0.53 8.77
CA TYR A 433 7.30 -0.88 9.06
C TYR A 433 8.59 -1.41 9.70
N LYS A 434 8.42 -2.37 10.61
CA LYS A 434 9.52 -3.11 11.23
C LYS A 434 9.49 -4.54 10.73
N ALA A 435 10.65 -5.11 10.41
CA ALA A 435 10.80 -6.52 10.07
C ALA A 435 11.78 -7.21 11.03
N GLU A 436 11.40 -8.41 11.49
CA GLU A 436 12.22 -9.27 12.36
C GLU A 436 13.01 -10.33 11.56
N ASN A 437 12.68 -10.53 10.29
CA ASN A 437 13.40 -11.41 9.37
C ASN A 437 13.23 -10.98 7.89
N PHE A 438 13.98 -11.63 7.00
CA PHE A 438 13.97 -11.32 5.57
C PHE A 438 12.64 -11.66 4.88
N ASP A 439 11.92 -12.69 5.35
CA ASP A 439 10.60 -13.04 4.80
C ASP A 439 9.58 -11.93 5.11
N GLU A 440 9.61 -11.35 6.31
CA GLU A 440 8.78 -10.19 6.66
C GLU A 440 9.08 -8.96 5.81
N ILE A 441 10.36 -8.71 5.46
CA ILE A 441 10.71 -7.63 4.52
C ILE A 441 10.04 -7.89 3.16
N ARG A 442 10.15 -9.11 2.64
CA ARG A 442 9.53 -9.51 1.36
C ARG A 442 8.02 -9.29 1.40
N ASP A 443 7.36 -9.81 2.43
CA ASP A 443 5.90 -9.79 2.52
C ASP A 443 5.36 -8.36 2.67
N GLN A 444 6.04 -7.50 3.45
CA GLN A 444 5.71 -6.08 3.56
C GLN A 444 5.87 -5.33 2.23
N ILE A 445 6.94 -5.60 1.47
CA ILE A 445 7.12 -4.99 0.16
C ILE A 445 6.02 -5.42 -0.82
N LEU A 446 5.69 -6.71 -0.86
CA LEU A 446 4.61 -7.21 -1.71
C LEU A 446 3.28 -6.57 -1.33
N GLN A 447 3.00 -6.41 -0.03
CA GLN A 447 1.81 -5.69 0.42
C GLN A 447 1.78 -4.23 -0.07
N LEU A 448 2.91 -3.52 0.02
CA LEU A 448 3.02 -2.13 -0.45
C LEU A 448 2.82 -1.99 -1.96
N ILE A 449 3.24 -2.98 -2.75
CA ILE A 449 3.09 -3.01 -4.21
C ILE A 449 1.63 -3.35 -4.60
N VAL A 450 0.96 -4.21 -3.84
CA VAL A 450 -0.33 -4.83 -4.22
C VAL A 450 -1.56 -4.13 -3.61
N GLU A 451 -1.39 -3.15 -2.72
CA GLU A 451 -2.53 -2.51 -2.05
C GLU A 451 -3.31 -1.53 -2.93
N GLU A 452 -4.43 -2.00 -3.49
CA GLU A 452 -5.59 -1.17 -3.86
C GLU A 452 -6.92 -1.92 -3.67
N ILE A 453 -7.82 -1.36 -2.85
CA ILE A 453 -9.12 -1.98 -2.52
C ILE A 453 -10.22 -1.01 -2.95
N GLY A 454 -11.12 -1.44 -3.85
CA GLY A 454 -12.20 -0.63 -4.39
C GLY A 454 -13.54 -1.38 -4.42
N HIS A 455 -14.64 -0.66 -4.26
CA HIS A 455 -16.01 -1.21 -4.34
C HIS A 455 -16.60 -1.05 -5.75
N LEU A 456 -17.59 -1.89 -6.11
CA LEU A 456 -18.36 -1.73 -7.34
C LEU A 456 -19.83 -1.45 -7.00
N LYS A 457 -20.37 -0.38 -7.60
CA LYS A 457 -21.80 -0.03 -7.50
C LYS A 457 -22.66 -0.89 -8.42
#